data_AF-X6L903-F1
#
_entry.id   AF-X6L903-F1
#
_cell.length_a   1.000
_cell.length_b   1.000
_cell.length_c   1.000
_cell.angle_alpha   90.00
_cell.angle_beta   90.00
_cell.angle_gamma   90.00
#
_symmetry.space_group_name_H-M   'P 1'
#
loop_
_entity.id
_entity.type
_entity.pdbx_description
1 polymer ?
#
loop_
_entity_poly.entity_id
_entity_poly.type
_entity_poly.pdbx_seq_one_letter_code
_entity_poly.pdbx_strand_id
1 'polypeptide(L)'
;QEYYAAQKIIFDILSWKPNSVTINNQQFQQQFEMHTQQFLINCKLLNEEMGIIQFIADRIYDNNLKFVNLKSRLFRLIESSKNNSNISIAAANAATILNVARVSMSYQNWDKINISRAILDHAFLEGTSFKEAILDYVSFYDAALANTDFTKAS
;
A
#
# COMPACT_ATOMS: atom_id res chain seq x y z
N GLN A 1 -7.23 -21.71 -3.95
CA GLN A 1 -7.13 -21.22 -2.56
C GLN A 1 -6.75 -19.73 -2.54
N GLU A 2 -5.71 -19.35 -3.28
CA GLU A 2 -5.21 -17.95 -3.40
C GLU A 2 -6.27 -16.95 -3.88
N TYR A 3 -7.03 -17.27 -4.94
CA TYR A 3 -8.11 -16.40 -5.44
C TYR A 3 -9.12 -16.00 -4.35
N TYR A 4 -9.56 -16.97 -3.53
CA TYR A 4 -10.51 -16.72 -2.45
C TYR A 4 -9.87 -15.87 -1.33
N ALA A 5 -8.59 -16.07 -1.04
CA ALA A 5 -7.87 -15.25 -0.07
C ALA A 5 -7.72 -13.80 -0.56
N ALA A 6 -7.32 -13.61 -1.82
CA ALA A 6 -7.23 -12.31 -2.47
C ALA A 6 -8.58 -11.58 -2.44
N GLN A 7 -9.68 -12.25 -2.80
CA GLN A 7 -11.01 -11.67 -2.72
C GLN A 7 -11.39 -11.24 -1.30
N LYS A 8 -11.12 -12.08 -0.29
CA LYS A 8 -11.37 -11.72 1.11
C LYS A 8 -10.60 -10.48 1.52
N ILE A 9 -9.31 -10.39 1.18
CA ILE A 9 -8.49 -9.20 1.47
C ILE A 9 -9.07 -7.95 0.79
N ILE A 10 -9.45 -8.04 -0.48
CA ILE A 10 -10.03 -6.90 -1.22
C ILE A 10 -11.33 -6.43 -0.56
N PHE A 11 -12.26 -7.35 -0.28
CA PHE A 11 -13.55 -7.00 0.31
C PHE A 11 -13.40 -6.49 1.74
N ASP A 12 -12.44 -7.00 2.51
CA ASP A 12 -12.14 -6.51 3.85
C ASP A 12 -11.70 -5.03 3.81
N ILE A 13 -10.78 -4.66 2.90
CA ILE A 13 -10.34 -3.27 2.70
C ILE A 13 -11.51 -2.37 2.22
N LEU A 14 -12.32 -2.86 1.28
CA LEU A 14 -13.34 -2.06 0.60
C LEU A 14 -14.65 -1.94 1.36
N SER A 15 -14.94 -2.88 2.25
CA SER A 15 -16.15 -2.87 3.08
C SER A 15 -16.10 -1.80 4.17
N TRP A 16 -14.90 -1.39 4.60
CA TRP A 16 -14.75 -0.33 5.58
C TRP A 16 -15.37 1.00 5.10
N LYS A 17 -16.16 1.62 5.98
CA LYS A 17 -16.78 2.93 5.77
C LYS A 17 -16.47 3.85 6.95
N PRO A 18 -16.33 5.16 6.71
CA PRO A 18 -16.24 6.13 7.79
C PRO A 18 -17.56 6.23 8.57
N ASN A 19 -17.48 6.78 9.78
CA ASN A 19 -18.63 6.93 10.67
C ASN A 19 -19.64 8.00 10.18
N SER A 20 -19.24 8.87 9.25
CA SER A 20 -20.08 9.92 8.66
C SER A 20 -19.89 9.99 7.15
N VAL A 21 -20.96 10.32 6.42
CA VAL A 21 -20.99 10.39 4.95
C VAL A 21 -20.25 11.62 4.41
N THR A 22 -20.20 12.71 5.18
CA THR A 22 -19.53 13.97 4.83
C THR A 22 -18.28 14.17 5.67
N ILE A 23 -17.18 13.56 5.25
CA ILE A 23 -15.85 13.80 5.84
C ILE A 23 -14.84 14.19 4.78
N ASN A 24 -13.89 15.04 5.15
CA ASN A 24 -12.80 15.42 4.26
C ASN A 24 -11.71 14.32 4.19
N ASN A 25 -10.74 14.48 3.29
CA ASN A 25 -9.69 13.49 3.07
C ASN A 25 -8.84 13.20 4.31
N GLN A 26 -8.60 14.21 5.15
CA GLN A 26 -7.81 14.08 6.38
C GLN A 26 -8.58 13.32 7.46
N GLN A 27 -9.84 13.67 7.69
CA GLN A 27 -10.72 12.96 8.62
C GLN A 27 -10.91 11.50 8.19
N PHE A 28 -11.02 11.26 6.88
CA PHE A 28 -11.09 9.92 6.34
C PHE A 28 -9.82 9.13 6.65
N GLN A 29 -8.66 9.76 6.44
CA GLN A 29 -7.38 9.13 6.70
C GLN A 29 -7.25 8.74 8.18
N GLN A 30 -7.57 9.66 9.09
CA GLN A 30 -7.55 9.42 10.54
C GLN A 30 -8.48 8.28 10.96
N GLN A 31 -9.71 8.25 10.43
CA GLN A 31 -10.65 7.17 10.76
C GLN A 31 -10.21 5.82 10.17
N PHE A 32 -9.67 5.84 8.95
CA PHE A 32 -9.17 4.65 8.27
C PHE A 32 -8.00 4.06 9.05
N GLU A 33 -7.02 4.89 9.43
CA GLU A 33 -5.85 4.54 10.23
C GLU A 33 -6.21 3.74 11.49
N MET A 34 -7.24 4.17 12.23
CA MET A 34 -7.69 3.47 13.44
C MET A 34 -8.13 2.02 13.21
N HIS A 35 -8.56 1.67 11.99
CA HIS A 35 -9.01 0.31 11.65
C HIS A 35 -7.96 -0.52 10.91
N THR A 36 -6.94 0.12 10.33
CA THR A 36 -5.99 -0.53 9.43
C THR A 36 -5.29 -1.76 10.01
N GLN A 37 -5.00 -1.78 11.31
CA GLN A 37 -4.35 -2.92 11.99
C GLN A 37 -5.17 -4.22 11.91
N GLN A 38 -6.49 -4.12 11.77
CA GLN A 38 -7.41 -5.27 11.76
C GLN A 38 -7.58 -5.88 10.37
N PHE A 39 -7.11 -5.22 9.31
CA PHE A 39 -7.30 -5.73 7.96
C PHE A 39 -6.51 -7.02 7.73
N LEU A 40 -7.09 -7.93 6.96
CA LEU A 40 -6.49 -9.21 6.59
C LEU A 40 -5.16 -9.05 5.84
N ILE A 41 -5.00 -7.95 5.10
CA ILE A 41 -3.73 -7.60 4.44
C ILE A 41 -2.59 -7.35 5.43
N ASN A 42 -2.89 -7.09 6.71
CA ASN A 42 -1.90 -6.88 7.76
C ASN A 42 -1.50 -8.18 8.49
N CYS A 43 -2.23 -9.29 8.29
CA CYS A 43 -2.02 -10.50 9.08
C CYS A 43 -0.75 -11.28 8.69
N LYS A 44 -0.30 -11.18 7.44
CA LYS A 44 0.86 -11.91 6.91
C LYS A 44 1.49 -11.13 5.76
N LEU A 45 2.83 -11.10 5.69
CA LEU A 45 3.57 -10.60 4.53
C LEU A 45 3.34 -11.54 3.33
N LEU A 46 2.95 -10.98 2.19
CA LEU A 46 2.51 -11.74 1.02
C LEU A 46 3.62 -12.02 -0.02
N ASN A 47 4.88 -11.72 0.28
CA ASN A 47 6.00 -11.87 -0.66
C ASN A 47 6.14 -13.31 -1.22
N GLU A 48 5.77 -14.32 -0.43
CA GLU A 48 5.77 -15.74 -0.84
C GLU A 48 4.43 -16.19 -1.46
N GLU A 49 3.44 -15.30 -1.53
CA GLU A 49 2.06 -15.57 -1.97
C GLU A 49 1.75 -14.79 -3.26
N MET A 50 2.65 -14.88 -4.25
CA MET A 50 2.59 -14.08 -5.48
C MET A 50 1.26 -14.21 -6.24
N GLY A 51 0.61 -15.38 -6.18
CA GLY A 51 -0.73 -15.56 -6.75
C GLY A 51 -1.77 -14.64 -6.11
N ILE A 52 -1.75 -14.47 -4.78
CA ILE A 52 -2.64 -13.54 -4.06
C ILE A 52 -2.34 -12.11 -4.51
N ILE A 53 -1.06 -11.71 -4.54
CA ILE A 53 -0.66 -10.36 -4.97
C ILE A 53 -1.16 -10.08 -6.40
N GLN A 54 -0.93 -10.99 -7.34
CA GLN A 54 -1.34 -10.83 -8.74
C GLN A 54 -2.87 -10.71 -8.85
N PHE A 55 -3.63 -11.55 -8.15
CA PHE A 55 -5.10 -11.44 -8.16
C PHE A 55 -5.62 -10.10 -7.64
N ILE A 56 -4.95 -9.49 -6.66
CA ILE A 56 -5.31 -8.15 -6.17
C ILE A 56 -4.88 -7.08 -7.18
N ALA A 57 -3.66 -7.19 -7.72
CA ALA A 57 -3.11 -6.27 -8.71
C ALA A 57 -3.99 -6.17 -9.97
N ASP A 58 -4.50 -7.31 -10.46
CA ASP A 58 -5.40 -7.38 -11.62
C ASP A 58 -6.71 -6.59 -11.41
N ARG A 59 -7.11 -6.33 -10.15
CA ARG A 59 -8.32 -5.57 -9.81
C ARG A 59 -8.10 -4.07 -9.71
N ILE A 60 -6.86 -3.59 -9.77
CA ILE A 60 -6.52 -2.17 -9.60
C ILE A 60 -7.14 -1.28 -10.69
N TYR A 61 -7.22 -1.78 -11.92
CA TYR A 61 -7.78 -1.07 -13.07
C TYR A 61 -9.16 -1.61 -13.49
N ASP A 62 -9.79 -2.44 -12.64
CA ASP A 62 -11.14 -2.94 -12.90
C ASP A 62 -12.15 -1.79 -12.73
N ASN A 63 -12.83 -1.43 -13.82
CA ASN A 63 -13.82 -0.34 -13.85
C ASN A 63 -15.12 -0.69 -13.12
N ASN A 64 -15.27 -1.91 -12.61
CA ASN A 64 -16.40 -2.27 -11.77
C ASN A 64 -16.44 -1.37 -10.52
N LEU A 65 -17.60 -0.77 -10.24
CA LEU A 65 -17.82 0.08 -9.06
C LEU A 65 -17.43 -0.60 -7.74
N LYS A 66 -17.41 -1.94 -7.71
CA LYS A 66 -16.93 -2.72 -6.55
C LYS A 66 -15.45 -2.50 -6.26
N PHE A 67 -14.59 -2.21 -7.24
CA PHE A 67 -13.14 -2.12 -7.09
C PHE A 67 -12.57 -0.71 -7.33
N VAL A 68 -13.40 0.25 -7.76
CA VAL A 68 -12.98 1.62 -8.10
C VAL A 68 -12.14 2.33 -7.02
N ASN A 69 -12.33 1.97 -5.75
CA ASN A 69 -11.60 2.55 -4.63
C ASN A 69 -10.38 1.73 -4.18
N LEU A 70 -10.09 0.57 -4.76
CA LEU A 70 -9.03 -0.33 -4.28
C LEU A 70 -7.66 0.36 -4.33
N LYS A 71 -7.33 0.97 -5.46
CA LYS A 71 -6.07 1.71 -5.64
C LYS A 71 -5.90 2.79 -4.57
N SER A 72 -6.92 3.64 -4.35
CA SER A 72 -6.83 4.72 -3.37
C SER A 72 -6.74 4.21 -1.93
N ARG A 73 -7.37 3.07 -1.61
CA ARG A 73 -7.24 2.43 -0.29
C ARG A 73 -5.86 1.86 -0.04
N LEU A 74 -5.20 1.30 -1.05
CA LEU A 74 -3.83 0.79 -0.90
C LEU A 74 -2.83 1.93 -0.63
N PHE A 75 -2.94 3.06 -1.34
CA PHE A 75 -2.14 4.25 -1.01
C PHE A 75 -2.38 4.73 0.42
N ARG A 76 -3.63 4.72 0.89
CA ARG A 76 -3.95 5.10 2.28
C ARG A 76 -3.35 4.13 3.31
N LEU A 77 -3.20 2.85 3.00
CA LEU A 77 -2.51 1.90 3.88
C LEU A 77 -1.03 2.24 4.02
N ILE A 78 -0.37 2.62 2.91
CA ILE A 78 1.02 3.08 2.93
C ILE A 78 1.15 4.35 3.79
N GLU A 79 0.31 5.34 3.54
CA GLU A 79 0.27 6.60 4.32
C GLU A 79 0.03 6.36 5.81
N SER A 80 -0.85 5.42 6.15
CA SER A 80 -1.19 5.11 7.55
C SER A 80 0.04 4.67 8.35
N SER A 81 1.05 4.08 7.70
CA SER A 81 2.25 3.57 8.38
C SER A 81 3.13 4.66 8.98
N LYS A 82 2.97 5.92 8.55
CA LYS A 82 3.69 7.09 9.09
C LYS A 82 3.53 7.26 10.59
N ASN A 83 2.35 6.90 11.11
CA ASN A 83 1.96 7.11 12.49
C ASN A 83 1.87 5.81 13.31
N ASN A 84 2.07 4.65 12.67
CA ASN A 84 1.73 3.36 13.27
C ASN A 84 2.59 2.22 12.71
N SER A 85 3.58 1.76 13.46
CA SER A 85 4.48 0.68 13.04
C SER A 85 3.80 -0.69 12.93
N ASN A 86 2.68 -0.90 13.63
CA ASN A 86 1.95 -2.18 13.62
C ASN A 86 1.25 -2.48 12.29
N ILE A 87 1.24 -1.53 11.36
CA ILE A 87 0.66 -1.71 10.02
C ILE A 87 1.70 -1.75 8.90
N SER A 88 2.97 -1.89 9.27
CA SER A 88 4.07 -2.05 8.32
C SER A 88 3.85 -3.23 7.37
N ILE A 89 3.25 -4.33 7.83
CA ILE A 89 2.92 -5.48 6.98
C ILE A 89 1.88 -5.09 5.92
N ALA A 90 0.78 -4.45 6.33
CA ALA A 90 -0.23 -3.96 5.39
C ALA A 90 0.34 -2.96 4.39
N ALA A 91 1.17 -2.04 4.85
CA ALA A 91 1.81 -1.03 4.01
C ALA A 91 2.79 -1.66 3.01
N ALA A 92 3.63 -2.60 3.45
CA ALA A 92 4.55 -3.33 2.58
C ALA A 92 3.80 -4.13 1.52
N ASN A 93 2.76 -4.88 1.92
CA ASN A 93 1.90 -5.60 1.00
C ASN A 93 1.22 -4.67 -0.01
N ALA A 94 0.71 -3.51 0.45
CA ALA A 94 0.07 -2.53 -0.41
C ALA A 94 1.04 -1.94 -1.44
N ALA A 95 2.26 -1.59 -1.03
CA ALA A 95 3.31 -1.10 -1.92
C ALA A 95 3.69 -2.15 -2.97
N THR A 96 3.89 -3.40 -2.57
CA THR A 96 4.16 -4.52 -3.49
C THR A 96 3.01 -4.73 -4.49
N ILE A 97 1.75 -4.71 -4.04
CA ILE A 97 0.58 -4.89 -4.92
C ILE A 97 0.49 -3.76 -5.95
N LEU A 98 0.68 -2.51 -5.53
CA LEU A 98 0.70 -1.36 -6.44
C LEU A 98 1.83 -1.49 -7.47
N ASN A 99 3.00 -1.96 -7.04
CA ASN A 99 4.13 -2.21 -7.92
C ASN A 99 3.84 -3.30 -8.96
N VAL A 100 3.31 -4.46 -8.53
CA VAL A 100 2.93 -5.56 -9.45
C VAL A 100 1.87 -5.11 -10.45
N ALA A 101 0.94 -4.24 -10.03
CA ALA A 101 -0.04 -3.63 -10.91
C ALA A 101 0.56 -2.59 -11.88
N ARG A 102 1.86 -2.30 -11.81
CA ARG A 102 2.54 -1.23 -12.58
C ARG A 102 1.93 0.15 -12.36
N VAL A 103 1.43 0.40 -11.15
CA VAL A 103 1.00 1.75 -10.77
C VAL A 103 2.24 2.61 -10.62
N SER A 104 2.30 3.74 -11.34
CA SER A 104 3.33 4.75 -11.06
C SER A 104 3.14 5.29 -9.65
N MET A 105 4.23 5.26 -8.88
CA MET A 105 4.34 5.78 -7.52
C MET A 105 5.36 6.92 -7.49
N SER A 106 5.56 7.58 -8.63
CA SER A 106 6.41 8.76 -8.81
C SER A 106 5.77 9.97 -8.10
N TYR A 107 6.61 10.89 -7.63
CA TYR A 107 6.24 12.15 -6.97
C TYR A 107 5.36 11.99 -5.72
N GLN A 108 5.41 10.83 -5.05
CA GLN A 108 4.71 10.64 -3.79
C GLN A 108 5.48 11.30 -2.64
N ASN A 109 4.76 11.80 -1.63
CA ASN A 109 5.36 12.12 -0.34
C ASN A 109 5.20 10.93 0.59
N TRP A 110 6.22 10.09 0.62
CA TRP A 110 6.34 8.92 1.46
C TRP A 110 7.35 9.13 2.59
N ASP A 111 7.48 10.37 3.06
CA ASP A 111 8.28 10.66 4.24
C ASP A 111 7.72 9.90 5.45
N LYS A 112 8.60 9.27 6.23
CA LYS A 112 8.31 8.56 7.48
C LYS A 112 7.43 7.31 7.36
N ILE A 113 7.12 6.84 6.14
CA ILE A 113 6.38 5.58 5.99
C ILE A 113 7.22 4.41 6.52
N ASN A 114 6.56 3.32 6.87
CA ASN A 114 7.22 2.04 7.12
C ASN A 114 6.65 0.99 6.17
N ILE A 115 7.46 0.62 5.18
CA ILE A 115 7.14 -0.42 4.19
C ILE A 115 8.21 -1.51 4.19
N SER A 116 8.80 -1.78 5.34
CA SER A 116 9.83 -2.82 5.51
C SER A 116 9.42 -4.11 4.79
N ARG A 117 10.35 -4.69 4.00
CA ARG A 117 10.16 -5.91 3.19
C ARG A 117 9.24 -5.78 1.97
N ALA A 118 8.83 -4.57 1.56
CA ALA A 118 8.15 -4.38 0.29
C ALA A 118 9.03 -4.79 -0.91
N ILE A 119 8.40 -5.27 -1.99
CA ILE A 119 9.06 -5.59 -3.26
C ILE A 119 8.70 -4.51 -4.27
N LEU A 120 9.62 -3.56 -4.46
CA LEU A 120 9.51 -2.42 -5.36
C LEU A 120 10.44 -2.60 -6.58
N ASP A 121 10.69 -3.84 -6.98
CA ASP A 121 11.45 -4.16 -8.19
C ASP A 121 10.77 -3.59 -9.43
N HIS A 122 11.52 -2.94 -10.30
CA HIS A 122 11.03 -2.24 -11.50
C HIS A 122 10.00 -1.12 -11.22
N ALA A 123 9.91 -0.63 -9.98
CA ALA A 123 8.94 0.40 -9.61
C ALA A 123 9.27 1.76 -10.23
N PHE A 124 8.23 2.52 -10.59
CA PHE A 124 8.35 3.93 -10.99
C PHE A 124 8.22 4.81 -9.74
N LEU A 125 9.34 5.38 -9.27
CA LEU A 125 9.47 6.11 -8.01
C LEU A 125 10.16 7.47 -8.20
N GLU A 126 10.23 7.97 -9.42
CA GLU A 126 10.93 9.21 -9.74
C GLU A 126 10.33 10.39 -8.97
N GLY A 127 11.19 11.21 -8.35
CA GLY A 127 10.76 12.36 -7.57
C GLY A 127 10.02 12.03 -6.26
N THR A 128 9.90 10.76 -5.89
CA THR A 128 9.27 10.35 -4.62
C THR A 128 10.19 10.65 -3.44
N SER A 129 9.60 11.10 -2.34
CA SER A 129 10.32 11.40 -1.10
C SER A 129 10.11 10.26 -0.11
N PHE A 130 11.20 9.68 0.39
CA PHE A 130 11.25 8.65 1.44
C PHE A 130 12.01 9.17 2.67
N LYS A 131 11.93 10.46 2.98
CA LYS A 131 12.72 11.02 4.10
C LYS A 131 12.31 10.36 5.40
N GLU A 132 13.29 9.90 6.17
CA GLU A 132 13.05 9.24 7.45
C GLU A 132 12.13 8.00 7.34
N ALA A 133 11.94 7.44 6.14
CA ALA A 133 11.17 6.22 5.94
C ALA A 133 11.93 4.99 6.46
N ILE A 134 11.20 4.00 6.94
CA ILE A 134 11.75 2.70 7.34
C ILE A 134 11.64 1.76 6.14
N LEU A 135 12.78 1.49 5.49
CA LEU A 135 12.88 0.71 4.26
C LEU A 135 13.67 -0.60 4.44
N ASP A 136 13.76 -1.09 5.68
CA ASP A 136 14.46 -2.32 6.02
C ASP A 136 14.03 -3.48 5.10
N TYR A 137 14.99 -4.06 4.39
CA TYR A 137 14.79 -5.18 3.46
C TYR A 137 13.83 -4.89 2.28
N VAL A 138 13.59 -3.63 1.94
CA VAL A 138 12.86 -3.29 0.71
C VAL A 138 13.74 -3.58 -0.50
N SER A 139 13.18 -4.27 -1.49
CA SER A 139 13.86 -4.49 -2.77
C SER A 139 13.50 -3.37 -3.75
N PHE A 140 14.51 -2.76 -4.36
CA PHE A 140 14.38 -1.74 -5.41
C PHE A 140 15.09 -2.17 -6.70
N TYR A 141 15.14 -3.48 -6.97
CA TYR A 141 15.90 -4.00 -8.10
C TYR A 141 15.36 -3.41 -9.40
N ASP A 142 16.22 -2.71 -10.15
CA ASP A 142 15.86 -2.06 -11.42
C ASP A 142 14.70 -1.04 -11.32
N ALA A 143 14.49 -0.45 -10.13
CA ALA A 143 13.51 0.62 -9.94
C ALA A 143 13.98 1.95 -10.55
N ALA A 144 13.05 2.74 -11.08
CA ALA A 144 13.32 4.08 -11.57
C ALA A 144 13.30 5.09 -10.40
N LEU A 145 14.51 5.48 -9.97
CA LEU A 145 14.75 6.28 -8.75
C LEU A 145 15.28 7.69 -9.03
N ALA A 146 15.09 8.21 -10.24
CA ALA A 146 15.58 9.55 -10.60
C ALA A 146 14.93 10.61 -9.70
N ASN A 147 15.75 11.43 -9.04
CA ASN A 147 15.32 12.46 -8.09
C ASN A 147 14.55 11.95 -6.85
N THR A 148 14.65 10.66 -6.52
CA THR A 148 14.07 10.11 -5.29
C THR A 148 14.89 10.55 -4.07
N ASP A 149 14.23 10.97 -3.00
CA ASP A 149 14.89 11.48 -1.79
C ASP A 149 14.90 10.43 -0.66
N PHE A 150 16.06 9.86 -0.37
CA PHE A 150 16.25 8.86 0.70
C PHE A 150 16.85 9.45 1.99
N THR A 151 16.76 10.77 2.20
CA THR A 151 17.41 11.42 3.34
C THR A 151 16.96 10.78 4.67
N LYS A 152 17.91 10.16 5.38
CA LYS A 152 17.70 9.45 6.67
C LYS A 152 16.74 8.25 6.61
N ALA A 153 16.51 7.65 5.45
CA ALA A 153 15.84 6.36 5.37
C ALA A 153 16.72 5.23 5.96
N SER A 154 16.12 4.16 6.48
CA SER A 154 16.84 2.97 6.99
C SER A 154 17.01 1.87 5.97
#